data_AF-A0A351TLU9-F1
#
_entry.id   AF-A0A351TLU9-F1
#
_cell.length_a   1.000
_cell.length_b   1.000
_cell.length_c   1.000
_cell.angle_alpha   90.00
_cell.angle_beta   90.00
_cell.angle_gamma   90.00
#
_symmetry.space_group_name_H-M   'P 1'
#
loop_
_entity.id
_entity.type
_entity.pdbx_description
1 polymer ?
#
loop_
_entity_poly.entity_id
_entity_poly.type
_entity_poly.pdbx_seq_one_letter_code
_entity_poly.pdbx_strand_id
1 'polypeptide(L)' 'LKLYISNYRIEKAKKMLLGGNDRIVDIAEKCGYTSANYFARVFKESEGMTPVEYREQYAK' A
#
# COMPACT_ATOMS: atom_id res chain seq x y z
N LEU A 1 18.93 3.04 -4.79
CA LEU A 1 17.81 3.65 -5.56
C LEU A 1 16.54 2.81 -5.56
N LYS A 2 16.53 1.55 -6.06
CA LYS A 2 15.30 0.71 -6.11
C LYS A 2 14.59 0.54 -4.75
N LEU A 3 15.33 0.18 -3.69
CA LEU A 3 14.77 0.00 -2.33
C LEU A 3 14.16 1.30 -1.76
N TYR A 4 14.81 2.44 -1.98
CA TYR A 4 14.32 3.74 -1.50
C TYR A 4 13.00 4.15 -2.17
N ILE A 5 12.85 3.87 -3.46
CA ILE A 5 11.61 4.14 -4.19
C ILE A 5 10.49 3.23 -3.68
N SER A 6 10.78 1.96 -3.40
CA SER A 6 9.79 1.03 -2.81
C SER A 6 9.32 1.51 -1.44
N ASN A 7 10.25 1.91 -0.55
CA ASN A 7 9.88 2.38 0.79
C ASN A 7 9.01 3.65 0.73
N TYR A 8 9.37 4.61 -0.12
CA TYR A 8 8.56 5.82 -0.30
C TYR A 8 7.12 5.51 -0.77
N ARG A 9 6.98 4.57 -1.71
CA ARG A 9 5.66 4.16 -2.23
C ARG A 9 4.82 3.45 -1.17
N ILE A 10 5.43 2.60 -0.34
CA ILE A 10 4.74 1.94 0.77
C ILE A 10 4.29 2.94 1.83
N GLU A 11 5.15 3.89 2.21
CA GLU A 11 4.77 4.94 3.17
C GLU A 11 3.64 5.84 2.64
N LYS A 12 3.64 6.15 1.34
CA LYS A 12 2.51 6.84 0.70
C LYS A 12 1.24 6.00 0.77
N ALA A 13 1.32 4.70 0.44
CA ALA A 13 0.18 3.80 0.48
C ALA A 13 -0.43 3.70 1.88
N LYS A 14 0.39 3.58 2.93
CA LYS A 14 -0.08 3.55 4.34
C LYS A 14 -0.93 4.77 4.67
N LYS A 15 -0.46 5.97 4.34
CA LYS A 15 -1.23 7.21 4.56
C LYS A 15 -2.58 7.20 3.85
N MET A 16 -2.63 6.68 2.63
CA MET A 16 -3.88 6.59 1.85
C MET A 16 -4.82 5.51 2.37
N LEU A 17 -4.27 4.40 2.88
CA LEU A 17 -5.07 3.33 3.50
C LEU A 17 -5.76 3.79 4.79
N LEU A 18 -5.10 4.66 5.57
CA LEU A 18 -5.65 5.22 6.81
C LEU A 18 -6.56 6.43 6.59
N GLY A 19 -6.30 7.21 5.53
CA GLY A 19 -6.93 8.51 5.31
C GLY A 19 -8.19 8.50 4.46
N GLY A 20 -8.68 7.36 3.96
CA GLY A 20 -9.86 7.38 3.09
C GLY A 20 -10.41 6.05 2.64
N ASN A 21 -11.47 6.14 1.82
CA ASN A 21 -12.26 5.01 1.30
C ASN A 21 -11.85 4.59 -0.11
N ASP A 22 -10.70 5.04 -0.60
CA ASP A 22 -10.17 4.62 -1.91
C ASP A 22 -10.09 3.08 -1.98
N ARG A 23 -10.37 2.47 -3.12
CA ARG A 23 -10.19 1.01 -3.25
C ARG A 23 -8.70 0.70 -3.28
N ILE A 24 -8.33 -0.50 -2.83
CA ILE A 24 -6.92 -0.94 -2.78
C ILE A 24 -6.25 -0.85 -4.17
N VAL A 25 -7.00 -1.15 -5.23
CA VAL A 25 -6.53 -1.04 -6.62
C VAL A 25 -6.19 0.41 -6.98
N ASP A 26 -7.06 1.36 -6.62
CA ASP A 26 -6.85 2.78 -6.89
C ASP A 26 -5.63 3.32 -6.11
N ILE A 27 -5.42 2.84 -4.88
CA ILE A 27 -4.22 3.18 -4.08
C ILE A 27 -2.94 2.63 -4.73
N ALA A 28 -2.97 1.40 -5.24
CA ALA A 28 -1.82 0.80 -5.92
C ALA A 28 -1.40 1.67 -7.12
N GLU A 29 -2.35 2.06 -7.96
CA GLU A 29 -2.13 2.94 -9.12
C GLU A 29 -1.58 4.31 -8.69
N LYS A 30 -2.20 4.96 -7.70
CA LYS A 30 -1.75 6.26 -7.15
C LYS A 30 -0.36 6.18 -6.49
N CYS A 31 0.10 5.00 -6.10
CA CYS A 31 1.45 4.73 -5.58
C CYS A 31 2.44 4.27 -6.65
N GLY A 32 2.04 4.25 -7.93
CA GLY A 32 2.91 3.92 -9.06
C GLY A 32 3.15 2.43 -9.26
N TYR A 33 2.23 1.58 -8.78
CA TYR A 33 2.20 0.16 -9.09
C TYR A 33 1.22 -0.10 -10.24
N THR A 34 1.66 -0.82 -11.25
CA THR A 34 0.82 -1.21 -12.41
C THR A 34 -0.04 -2.45 -12.14
N SER A 35 0.20 -3.13 -11.02
CA SER A 35 -0.55 -4.33 -10.63
C SER A 35 -0.87 -4.28 -9.14
N ALA A 36 -2.16 -4.35 -8.82
CA ALA A 36 -2.64 -4.42 -7.44
C ALA A 36 -2.13 -5.68 -6.71
N ASN A 37 -1.98 -6.80 -7.42
CA ASN A 37 -1.42 -8.03 -6.86
C ASN A 37 0.06 -7.86 -6.48
N TYR A 38 0.84 -7.23 -7.36
CA TYR A 38 2.24 -6.95 -7.07
C TYR A 38 2.37 -5.95 -5.91
N PHE A 39 1.56 -4.89 -5.90
CA PHE A 39 1.48 -3.96 -4.78
C PHE A 39 1.17 -4.69 -3.46
N ALA A 40 0.14 -5.53 -3.41
CA ALA A 40 -0.25 -6.25 -2.20
C ALA A 40 0.88 -7.15 -1.69
N ARG A 41 1.62 -7.82 -2.59
CA ARG A 41 2.79 -8.62 -2.23
C ARG A 41 3.91 -7.77 -1.65
N VAL A 42 4.29 -6.68 -2.31
CA VAL A 42 5.36 -5.78 -1.83
C VAL A 42 4.97 -5.13 -0.50
N PHE A 43 3.71 -4.73 -0.34
CA PHE A 43 3.19 -4.18 0.90
C PHE A 43 3.28 -5.21 2.04
N LYS A 44 2.88 -6.46 1.78
CA LYS A 44 3.00 -7.55 2.77
C LYS A 44 4.44 -7.88 3.12
N GLU A 45 5.34 -7.90 2.15
CA GLU A 45 6.78 -8.09 2.40
C GLU A 45 7.37 -6.94 3.24
N SER A 46 6.81 -5.73 3.14
CA SER A 46 7.26 -4.55 3.90
C SER A 46 6.66 -4.44 5.30
N GLU A 47 5.35 -4.67 5.45
CA GLU A 47 4.59 -4.41 6.70
C GLU A 47 4.16 -5.69 7.43
N GLY A 48 4.39 -6.86 6.84
CA GLY A 48 4.00 -8.16 7.40
C GLY A 48 2.51 -8.53 7.20
N MET A 49 1.69 -7.61 6.69
CA MET A 49 0.26 -7.80 6.45
C MET A 49 -0.17 -7.19 5.11
N THR A 50 -1.30 -7.64 4.56
CA THR A 50 -1.84 -7.11 3.32
C THR A 50 -2.38 -5.68 3.49
N PRO A 51 -2.51 -4.90 2.40
CA PRO A 51 -3.12 -3.57 2.46
C PRO A 51 -4.54 -3.56 3.05
N VAL A 52 -5.32 -4.64 2.82
CA VAL A 52 -6.68 -4.79 3.36
C VAL A 52 -6.64 -4.98 4.87
N GLU A 53 -5.85 -5.95 5.35
CA GLU A 53 -5.66 -6.20 6.78
C GLU A 53 -5.13 -4.94 7.49
N TYR A 54 -4.18 -4.24 6.87
CA TYR A 54 -3.65 -2.98 7.41
C TYR A 54 -4.74 -1.92 7.56
N ARG A 55 -5.61 -1.76 6.55
CA ARG A 55 -6.74 -0.83 6.64
C ARG A 55 -7.70 -1.25 7.75
N GLU A 56 -8.11 -2.50 7.80
CA GLU A 56 -9.05 -3.00 8.82
C GLU A 56 -8.51 -2.85 10.24
N GLN A 57 -7.21 -3.04 10.43
CA GLN A 57 -6.57 -2.95 11.74
C GLN A 57 -6.37 -1.50 12.23
N TYR A 58 -6.11 -0.56 11.32
CA TYR A 58 -5.62 0.78 11.70
C TYR A 58 -6.49 1.95 11.23
N ALA A 59 -7.36 1.79 10.23
CA ALA A 59 -8.30 2.82 9.80
C ALA A 59 -9.55 2.78 10.71
N LYS A 60 -9.45 3.42 11.87
CA LYS A 60 -10.60 3.72 12.74
C LYS A 60 -11.17 5.09 12.41
#